data_AF-A0A968NEA5-F1
#
_entry.id   AF-A0A968NEA5-F1
#
_cell.length_a   1.000
_cell.length_b   1.000
_cell.length_c   1.000
_cell.angle_alpha   90.00
_cell.angle_beta   90.00
_cell.angle_gamma   90.00
#
_symmetry.space_group_name_H-M   'P 1'
#
loop_
_entity.id
_entity.type
_entity.pdbx_description
1 polymer ?
#
loop_
_entity_poly.entity_id
_entity_poly.type
_entity_poly.pdbx_seq_one_letter_code
_entity_poly.pdbx_strand_id
1 'polypeptide(L)'
;MSIYTCHRYVMMTIDPVHIGTGGYRLGRVDNSIMREPGTRLPKIPGTSLHGAARTYAARLYGDLDAAGATHNIENPEEHPVCYTFGTITYSGVVSISDARLLFFPVASMHGPVWVTTRQLLDEAGFTLSNADGEPAKEQVWYTGKVQDKLNLGWLMLPVEKQELTITPPDAIKDDARWTAISTKIVVVHAALLAAIVNSNLEVRTSVKIDPERGAAEDGALFTYEALPRATFLSFDVIVDDYRGKFNATRKTTTSIPGYPSGWSTPFDVVDAGLNLIEWLGIGGMGTRGFGRAAMLGHWDVANVAEAKQS
;
A
#
# COMPACT_ATOMS: atom_id res chain seq x y z
N MET A 1 5.12 -25.98 15.78
CA MET A 1 5.42 -25.34 14.48
C MET A 1 4.20 -24.52 14.11
N SER A 2 4.37 -23.23 13.82
CA SER A 2 3.25 -22.40 13.37
C SER A 2 2.67 -22.98 12.09
N ILE A 3 1.34 -22.96 11.97
CA ILE A 3 0.63 -23.46 10.78
C ILE A 3 0.84 -22.51 9.58
N TYR A 4 1.11 -21.24 9.85
CA TYR A 4 1.35 -20.20 8.84
C TYR A 4 2.38 -19.17 9.34
N THR A 5 2.91 -18.33 8.45
CA THR A 5 3.63 -17.11 8.82
C THR A 5 2.84 -15.88 8.35
N CYS A 6 2.96 -14.77 9.08
CA CYS A 6 2.31 -13.51 8.73
C CYS A 6 3.37 -12.41 8.71
N HIS A 7 3.58 -11.81 7.55
CA HIS A 7 4.54 -10.73 7.34
C HIS A 7 3.77 -9.42 7.10
N ARG A 8 3.95 -8.44 7.98
CA ARG A 8 3.34 -7.12 7.82
C ARG A 8 4.28 -6.23 7.03
N TYR A 9 3.78 -5.68 5.93
CA TYR A 9 4.48 -4.74 5.06
C TYR A 9 4.06 -3.30 5.35
N VAL A 10 5.02 -2.39 5.15
CA VAL A 10 4.75 -0.97 4.94
C VAL A 10 5.24 -0.57 3.55
N MET A 11 4.39 0.10 2.79
CA MET A 11 4.73 0.63 1.49
C MET A 11 4.40 2.12 1.38
N MET A 12 5.12 2.83 0.53
CA MET A 12 4.89 4.23 0.22
C MET A 12 4.67 4.41 -1.29
N THR A 13 3.60 5.09 -1.67
CA THR A 13 3.36 5.48 -3.07
C THR A 13 4.43 6.47 -3.55
N ILE A 14 5.12 6.19 -4.65
CA ILE A 14 6.14 7.06 -5.26
C ILE A 14 5.46 8.05 -6.21
N ASP A 15 4.55 7.51 -7.02
CA ASP A 15 3.67 8.23 -7.92
C ASP A 15 2.23 8.11 -7.41
N PRO A 16 1.29 8.95 -7.90
CA PRO A 16 -0.11 8.77 -7.56
C PRO A 16 -0.62 7.40 -7.98
N VAL A 17 -1.48 6.78 -7.17
CA VAL A 17 -2.00 5.44 -7.43
C VAL A 17 -3.49 5.49 -7.70
N HIS A 18 -3.91 4.96 -8.86
CA HIS A 18 -5.31 4.83 -9.24
C HIS A 18 -5.72 3.35 -9.28
N ILE A 19 -6.42 2.89 -8.25
CA ILE A 19 -7.14 1.61 -8.26
C ILE A 19 -8.61 1.89 -8.52
N GLY A 20 -9.04 1.78 -9.77
CA GLY A 20 -10.40 2.06 -10.19
C GLY A 20 -11.43 1.07 -9.62
N THR A 21 -12.68 1.53 -9.48
CA THR A 21 -13.79 0.69 -8.97
C THR A 21 -14.52 -0.13 -10.03
N GLY A 22 -14.04 -0.12 -11.28
CA GLY A 22 -14.61 -0.89 -12.39
C GLY A 22 -15.82 -0.25 -13.07
N GLY A 23 -16.08 1.04 -12.85
CA GLY A 23 -17.15 1.77 -13.55
C GLY A 23 -17.23 3.24 -13.14
N TYR A 24 -17.96 4.01 -13.95
CA TYR A 24 -18.31 5.39 -13.63
C TYR A 24 -19.28 5.40 -12.44
N ARG A 25 -18.95 6.18 -11.42
CA ARG A 25 -19.87 6.44 -10.32
C ARG A 25 -20.36 7.87 -10.44
N LEU A 26 -21.67 8.08 -10.31
CA LEU A 26 -22.20 9.43 -10.14
C LEU A 26 -21.61 9.99 -8.83
N GLY A 27 -20.77 11.02 -8.93
CA GLY A 27 -20.00 11.51 -7.79
C GLY A 27 -19.13 12.71 -8.14
N ARG A 28 -18.19 13.04 -7.25
CA ARG A 28 -17.26 14.18 -7.41
C ARG A 28 -16.35 14.05 -8.64
N VAL A 29 -16.07 12.83 -9.06
CA VAL A 29 -15.22 12.50 -10.21
C VAL A 29 -15.86 11.37 -11.01
N ASP A 30 -15.49 11.27 -12.27
CA ASP A 30 -15.97 10.20 -13.15
C ASP A 30 -15.43 8.83 -12.73
N ASN A 31 -14.12 8.76 -12.46
CA ASN A 31 -13.43 7.53 -12.05
C ASN A 31 -12.89 7.64 -10.62
N SER A 32 -13.63 7.11 -9.66
CA SER A 32 -13.22 7.07 -8.24
C SER A 32 -12.29 5.90 -7.93
N ILE A 33 -11.46 6.05 -6.90
CA ILE A 33 -10.64 4.96 -6.36
C ILE A 33 -11.40 4.05 -5.38
N MET A 34 -10.89 2.83 -5.23
CA MET A 34 -11.35 1.86 -4.24
C MET A 34 -11.23 2.37 -2.80
N ARG A 35 -12.24 2.06 -1.99
CA ARG A 35 -12.35 2.45 -0.59
C ARG A 35 -12.85 1.29 0.26
N GLU A 36 -12.48 1.31 1.52
CA GLU A 36 -13.09 0.43 2.52
C GLU A 36 -14.54 0.88 2.82
N PRO A 37 -15.53 -0.02 2.78
CA PRO A 37 -16.93 0.35 3.00
C PRO A 37 -17.21 0.97 4.39
N GLY A 38 -16.58 0.46 5.45
CA GLY A 38 -16.84 0.90 6.82
C GLY A 38 -16.27 2.27 7.16
N THR A 39 -15.05 2.57 6.71
CA THR A 39 -14.34 3.82 7.04
C THR A 39 -14.40 4.86 5.91
N ARG A 40 -14.73 4.44 4.68
CA ARG A 40 -14.61 5.22 3.45
C ARG A 40 -13.18 5.72 3.17
N LEU A 41 -12.18 5.10 3.78
CA LEU A 41 -10.78 5.38 3.50
C LEU A 41 -10.35 4.68 2.21
N PRO A 42 -9.48 5.30 1.40
CA PRO A 42 -8.92 4.66 0.23
C PRO A 42 -8.08 3.46 0.63
N LYS A 43 -8.14 2.40 -0.18
CA LYS A 43 -7.36 1.18 0.01
C LYS A 43 -6.88 0.63 -1.32
N ILE A 44 -5.83 -0.18 -1.28
CA ILE A 44 -5.40 -0.98 -2.44
C ILE A 44 -5.81 -2.43 -2.13
N PRO A 45 -6.75 -3.02 -2.90
CA PRO A 45 -7.21 -4.38 -2.65
C PRO A 45 -6.07 -5.40 -2.70
N GLY A 46 -6.11 -6.40 -1.83
CA GLY A 46 -5.16 -7.51 -1.80
C GLY A 46 -5.12 -8.27 -3.12
N THR A 47 -6.24 -8.34 -3.83
CA THR A 47 -6.32 -8.91 -5.19
C THR A 47 -5.52 -8.13 -6.22
N SER A 48 -5.42 -6.80 -6.08
CA SER A 48 -4.59 -5.96 -6.95
C SER A 48 -3.10 -6.19 -6.66
N LEU A 49 -2.72 -6.25 -5.38
CA LEU A 49 -1.36 -6.57 -4.95
C LEU A 49 -0.96 -7.98 -5.40
N HIS A 50 -1.85 -8.95 -5.21
CA HIS A 50 -1.67 -10.34 -5.62
C HIS A 50 -1.46 -10.48 -7.13
N GLY A 51 -2.31 -9.82 -7.94
CA GLY A 51 -2.16 -9.84 -9.40
C GLY A 51 -0.85 -9.21 -9.87
N ALA A 52 -0.46 -8.07 -9.29
CA ALA A 52 0.81 -7.41 -9.61
C ALA A 52 2.01 -8.29 -9.20
N ALA A 53 2.05 -8.75 -7.95
CA ALA A 53 3.13 -9.59 -7.43
C ALA A 53 3.29 -10.88 -8.24
N ARG A 54 2.18 -11.56 -8.56
CA ARG A 54 2.17 -12.75 -9.42
C ARG A 54 2.78 -12.47 -10.78
N THR A 55 2.34 -11.41 -11.44
CA THR A 55 2.80 -11.05 -12.79
C THR A 55 4.30 -10.72 -12.79
N TYR A 56 4.75 -10.03 -11.77
CA TYR A 56 6.14 -9.60 -11.65
C TYR A 56 7.06 -10.76 -11.25
N ALA A 57 6.61 -11.65 -10.37
CA ALA A 57 7.30 -12.90 -10.09
C ALA A 57 7.42 -13.78 -11.35
N ALA A 58 6.33 -13.98 -12.10
CA ALA A 58 6.35 -14.69 -13.38
C ALA A 58 7.39 -14.11 -14.37
N ARG A 59 7.44 -12.78 -14.46
CA ARG A 59 8.42 -12.07 -15.29
C ARG A 59 9.86 -12.29 -14.83
N LEU A 60 10.12 -12.27 -13.52
CA LEU A 60 11.46 -12.55 -12.95
C LEU A 60 11.90 -13.98 -13.18
N TYR A 61 10.97 -14.91 -13.05
CA TYR A 61 11.20 -16.33 -13.30
C TYR A 61 11.50 -16.63 -14.78
N GLY A 62 11.01 -15.76 -15.67
CA GLY A 62 11.15 -15.89 -17.12
C GLY A 62 10.06 -16.74 -17.76
N ASP A 63 8.92 -16.91 -17.09
CA ASP A 63 7.76 -17.66 -17.60
C ASP A 63 6.47 -16.85 -17.35
N LEU A 64 6.03 -16.14 -18.38
CA LEU A 64 4.86 -15.26 -18.30
C LEU A 64 3.53 -16.04 -18.30
N ASP A 65 3.52 -17.31 -18.70
CA ASP A 65 2.31 -18.13 -18.68
C ASP A 65 1.83 -18.39 -17.24
N ALA A 66 2.74 -18.25 -16.26
CA ALA A 66 2.41 -18.30 -14.84
C ALA A 66 1.62 -17.06 -14.36
N ALA A 67 1.64 -15.94 -15.09
CA ALA A 67 0.89 -14.72 -14.75
C ALA A 67 -0.56 -14.75 -15.26
N GLY A 68 -0.80 -15.41 -16.40
CA GLY A 68 -2.07 -15.35 -17.13
C GLY A 68 -3.13 -16.31 -16.61
N ALA A 69 -4.42 -16.00 -16.84
CA ALA A 69 -5.55 -16.82 -16.38
C ALA A 69 -5.61 -18.22 -17.00
N THR A 70 -5.05 -18.43 -18.20
CA THR A 70 -5.12 -19.70 -18.92
C THR A 70 -4.13 -20.76 -18.42
N HIS A 71 -3.11 -20.38 -17.64
CA HIS A 71 -2.11 -21.26 -17.00
C HIS A 71 -1.68 -22.45 -17.87
N ASN A 72 -1.16 -22.20 -19.08
CA ASN A 72 -0.67 -23.26 -19.99
C ASN A 72 0.69 -23.83 -19.51
N ILE A 73 0.77 -24.23 -18.24
CA ILE A 73 1.98 -24.78 -17.62
C ILE A 73 1.72 -26.25 -17.30
N GLU A 74 2.59 -27.11 -17.83
CA GLU A 74 2.64 -28.52 -17.42
C GLU A 74 3.11 -28.59 -15.95
N ASN A 75 2.38 -29.35 -15.12
CA ASN A 75 2.65 -29.51 -13.68
C ASN A 75 2.73 -28.18 -12.90
N PRO A 76 1.62 -27.41 -12.80
CA PRO A 76 1.61 -26.11 -12.12
C PRO A 76 1.97 -26.21 -10.63
N GLU A 77 1.85 -27.38 -10.01
CA GLU A 77 2.25 -27.63 -8.63
C GLU A 77 3.78 -27.63 -8.44
N GLU A 78 4.56 -27.88 -9.49
CA GLU A 78 6.03 -27.84 -9.42
C GLU A 78 6.59 -26.46 -9.82
N HIS A 79 5.76 -25.63 -10.46
CA HIS A 79 6.13 -24.28 -10.86
C HIS A 79 6.04 -23.31 -9.68
N PRO A 80 7.11 -22.61 -9.27
CA PRO A 80 7.16 -21.83 -8.03
C PRO A 80 6.11 -20.73 -7.96
N VAL A 81 5.88 -20.00 -9.07
CA VAL A 81 4.86 -18.93 -9.11
C VAL A 81 3.43 -19.49 -9.00
N CYS A 82 3.10 -20.57 -9.73
CA CYS A 82 1.79 -21.22 -9.66
C CYS A 82 1.56 -21.90 -8.31
N TYR A 83 2.59 -22.51 -7.72
CA TYR A 83 2.53 -23.06 -6.37
C TYR A 83 2.15 -21.98 -5.35
N THR A 84 2.82 -20.82 -5.42
CA THR A 84 2.60 -19.72 -4.48
C THR A 84 1.23 -19.06 -4.66
N PHE A 85 0.89 -18.64 -5.88
CA PHE A 85 -0.30 -17.81 -6.16
C PHE A 85 -1.53 -18.60 -6.64
N GLY A 86 -1.39 -19.91 -6.87
CA GLY A 86 -2.46 -20.77 -7.36
C GLY A 86 -2.74 -20.64 -8.86
N THR A 87 -3.69 -21.43 -9.33
CA THR A 87 -4.25 -21.42 -10.69
C THR A 87 -5.79 -21.48 -10.61
N ILE A 88 -6.47 -21.57 -11.75
CA ILE A 88 -7.93 -21.80 -11.77
C ILE A 88 -8.31 -23.13 -11.08
N THR A 89 -7.49 -24.16 -11.24
CA THR A 89 -7.78 -25.52 -10.73
C THR A 89 -7.15 -25.78 -9.37
N TYR A 90 -6.33 -24.86 -8.87
CA TYR A 90 -5.44 -25.10 -7.74
C TYR A 90 -5.31 -23.88 -6.83
N SER A 91 -5.48 -24.04 -5.52
CA SER A 91 -5.32 -22.93 -4.57
C SER A 91 -3.85 -22.60 -4.31
N GLY A 92 -3.48 -21.33 -4.30
CA GLY A 92 -2.18 -20.89 -3.82
C GLY A 92 -1.99 -21.12 -2.32
N VAL A 93 -0.78 -20.86 -1.82
CA VAL A 93 -0.40 -20.90 -0.39
C VAL A 93 -0.17 -19.51 0.21
N VAL A 94 -0.45 -18.45 -0.54
CA VAL A 94 -0.35 -17.08 -0.05
C VAL A 94 -1.70 -16.38 -0.05
N SER A 95 -1.94 -15.59 0.99
CA SER A 95 -3.03 -14.64 1.07
C SER A 95 -2.45 -13.25 1.31
N ILE A 96 -2.85 -12.27 0.50
CA ILE A 96 -2.44 -10.88 0.64
C ILE A 96 -3.66 -10.08 1.04
N SER A 97 -3.60 -9.41 2.19
CA SER A 97 -4.69 -8.56 2.67
C SER A 97 -4.73 -7.22 1.93
N ASP A 98 -5.84 -6.50 2.08
CA ASP A 98 -5.95 -5.15 1.52
C ASP A 98 -4.94 -4.21 2.18
N ALA A 99 -4.21 -3.44 1.38
CA ALA A 99 -3.39 -2.35 1.86
C ALA A 99 -4.24 -1.16 2.32
N ARG A 100 -4.19 -0.94 3.63
CA ARG A 100 -4.91 0.10 4.35
C ARG A 100 -4.03 1.30 4.57
N LEU A 101 -4.66 2.47 4.61
CA LEU A 101 -3.97 3.73 4.85
C LEU A 101 -3.27 3.71 6.22
N LEU A 102 -2.02 4.15 6.26
CA LEU A 102 -1.25 4.33 7.50
C LEU A 102 -0.91 5.81 7.74
N PHE A 103 -0.32 6.48 6.74
CA PHE A 103 -0.01 7.91 6.78
C PHE A 103 -0.46 8.60 5.50
N PHE A 104 -1.31 9.62 5.62
CA PHE A 104 -1.81 10.36 4.46
C PHE A 104 -1.21 11.77 4.36
N PRO A 105 -0.60 12.15 3.23
CA PRO A 105 -0.01 13.47 3.06
C PRO A 105 -1.10 14.53 2.90
N VAL A 106 -0.99 15.62 3.67
CA VAL A 106 -1.90 16.77 3.62
C VAL A 106 -1.08 18.05 3.56
N ALA A 107 -1.49 18.98 2.70
CA ALA A 107 -0.89 20.30 2.66
C ALA A 107 -1.26 21.10 3.93
N SER A 108 -0.27 21.71 4.56
CA SER A 108 -0.45 22.63 5.68
C SER A 108 0.35 23.92 5.48
N MET A 109 0.12 24.91 6.33
CA MET A 109 0.83 26.19 6.38
C MET A 109 2.33 26.04 6.71
N HIS A 110 2.74 24.88 7.24
CA HIS A 110 4.14 24.56 7.56
C HIS A 110 4.77 23.58 6.55
N GLY A 111 4.12 23.40 5.39
CA GLY A 111 4.49 22.39 4.40
C GLY A 111 3.69 21.10 4.56
N PRO A 112 4.10 20.01 3.89
CA PRO A 112 3.37 18.75 3.96
C PRO A 112 3.49 18.12 5.35
N VAL A 113 2.36 17.64 5.86
CA VAL A 113 2.24 16.85 7.08
C VAL A 113 1.54 15.53 6.76
N TRP A 114 1.74 14.52 7.61
CA TRP A 114 1.20 13.17 7.41
C TRP A 114 0.19 12.85 8.49
N VAL A 115 -1.06 12.67 8.09
CA VAL A 115 -2.18 12.43 9.01
C VAL A 115 -2.36 10.94 9.25
N THR A 116 -2.54 10.57 10.51
CA THR A 116 -2.83 9.19 10.97
C THR A 116 -3.75 9.22 12.20
N THR A 117 -4.08 8.05 12.74
CA THR A 117 -4.80 7.89 14.01
C THR A 117 -4.03 6.98 14.94
N ARG A 118 -4.35 7.02 16.24
CA ARG A 118 -3.76 6.10 17.22
C ARG A 118 -3.98 4.63 16.81
N GLN A 119 -5.20 4.29 16.42
CA GLN A 119 -5.57 2.94 15.98
C GLN A 119 -4.70 2.44 14.80
N LEU A 120 -4.48 3.28 13.78
CA LEU A 120 -3.69 2.87 12.62
C LEU A 120 -2.21 2.64 12.96
N LEU A 121 -1.65 3.43 13.89
CA LEU A 121 -0.30 3.24 14.40
C LEU A 121 -0.18 1.90 15.15
N ASP A 122 -1.09 1.65 16.09
CA ASP A 122 -1.09 0.43 16.89
C ASP A 122 -1.28 -0.82 16.00
N GLU A 123 -2.23 -0.76 15.06
CA GLU A 123 -2.44 -1.82 14.06
C GLU A 123 -1.19 -2.05 13.20
N ALA A 124 -0.44 -1.01 12.85
CA ALA A 124 0.80 -1.15 12.08
C ALA A 124 2.03 -1.46 12.93
N GLY A 125 1.89 -1.66 14.25
CA GLY A 125 3.02 -1.97 15.14
C GLY A 125 3.94 -0.77 15.45
N PHE A 126 3.48 0.45 15.20
CA PHE A 126 4.19 1.67 15.60
C PHE A 126 3.86 1.99 17.06
N THR A 127 4.83 2.54 17.79
CA THR A 127 4.62 2.97 19.17
C THR A 127 4.66 4.48 19.28
N LEU A 128 3.66 5.04 19.97
CA LEU A 128 3.57 6.47 20.26
C LEU A 128 4.00 6.74 21.71
N SER A 129 5.11 7.43 21.88
CA SER A 129 5.63 7.83 23.19
C SER A 129 5.01 9.13 23.67
N ASN A 130 4.98 9.31 25.00
CA ASN A 130 4.54 10.55 25.67
C ASN A 130 3.09 10.96 25.40
N ALA A 131 2.24 10.03 24.96
CA ALA A 131 0.82 10.28 24.76
C ALA A 131 -0.03 9.02 24.94
N ASP A 132 -0.78 8.98 26.05
CA ASP A 132 -1.81 7.99 26.27
C ASP A 132 -3.15 8.44 25.65
N GLY A 133 -3.91 7.47 25.14
CA GLY A 133 -5.21 7.68 24.50
C GLY A 133 -5.13 8.21 23.07
N GLU A 134 -6.12 9.00 22.69
CA GLU A 134 -6.26 9.66 21.40
C GLU A 134 -6.64 11.14 21.57
N PRO A 135 -6.31 12.03 20.61
CA PRO A 135 -6.70 13.44 20.67
C PRO A 135 -8.23 13.59 20.68
N ALA A 136 -8.72 14.63 21.34
CA ALA A 136 -10.14 14.98 21.25
C ALA A 136 -10.53 15.32 19.81
N LYS A 137 -11.83 15.17 19.47
CA LYS A 137 -12.33 15.36 18.10
C LYS A 137 -11.98 16.71 17.47
N GLU A 138 -11.81 17.76 18.27
CA GLU A 138 -11.51 19.12 17.80
C GLU A 138 -10.05 19.51 18.00
N GLN A 139 -9.19 18.54 18.31
CA GLN A 139 -7.76 18.74 18.59
C GLN A 139 -6.92 17.77 17.77
N VAL A 140 -5.64 18.09 17.64
CA VAL A 140 -4.65 17.19 17.04
C VAL A 140 -3.43 17.10 17.91
N TRP A 141 -2.68 16.01 17.72
CA TRP A 141 -1.33 15.90 18.23
C TRP A 141 -0.33 15.93 17.07
N TYR A 142 0.84 16.49 17.30
CA TYR A 142 1.85 16.71 16.25
C TYR A 142 3.23 16.25 16.71
N THR A 143 3.99 15.58 15.84
CA THR A 143 5.38 15.20 16.13
C THR A 143 6.35 16.37 15.95
N GLY A 144 5.97 17.38 15.17
CA GLY A 144 6.74 18.61 15.02
C GLY A 144 6.34 19.69 16.04
N LYS A 145 6.74 20.93 15.72
CA LYS A 145 6.47 22.11 16.54
C LYS A 145 5.74 23.20 15.75
N VAL A 146 4.73 23.80 16.37
CA VAL A 146 3.90 24.90 15.84
C VAL A 146 3.44 25.80 16.98
N GLN A 147 3.06 27.05 16.69
CA GLN A 147 2.66 28.00 17.73
C GLN A 147 1.38 27.58 18.46
N ASP A 148 0.31 27.26 17.73
CA ASP A 148 -0.99 26.96 18.35
C ASP A 148 -1.87 26.07 17.47
N LYS A 149 -2.04 26.43 16.19
CA LYS A 149 -2.98 25.76 15.28
C LYS A 149 -2.28 25.20 14.05
N LEU A 150 -2.85 24.14 13.49
CA LEU A 150 -2.42 23.53 12.24
C LEU A 150 -3.62 23.35 11.32
N ASN A 151 -3.44 23.63 10.02
CA ASN A 151 -4.46 23.33 9.03
C ASN A 151 -4.20 21.98 8.36
N LEU A 152 -5.27 21.21 8.19
CA LEU A 152 -5.30 19.95 7.45
C LEU A 152 -6.23 20.14 6.25
N GLY A 153 -5.67 20.67 5.16
CA GLY A 153 -6.46 21.20 4.05
C GLY A 153 -7.25 22.43 4.49
N TRP A 154 -8.58 22.35 4.41
CA TRP A 154 -9.50 23.43 4.78
C TRP A 154 -9.83 23.51 6.28
N LEU A 155 -9.49 22.47 7.05
CA LEU A 155 -9.83 22.37 8.47
C LEU A 155 -8.68 22.91 9.33
N MET A 156 -8.94 23.89 10.20
CA MET A 156 -7.97 24.44 11.14
C MET A 156 -8.24 23.91 12.55
N LEU A 157 -7.25 23.25 13.16
CA LEU A 157 -7.40 22.63 14.48
C LEU A 157 -6.30 23.10 15.45
N PRO A 158 -6.63 23.33 16.73
CA PRO A 158 -5.63 23.51 17.79
C PRO A 158 -4.78 22.26 18.00
N VAL A 159 -3.50 22.46 18.30
CA VAL A 159 -2.54 21.40 18.60
C VAL A 159 -2.39 21.25 20.10
N GLU A 160 -2.92 20.15 20.65
CA GLU A 160 -2.93 19.88 22.09
C GLU A 160 -1.57 19.38 22.57
N LYS A 161 -0.93 18.47 21.81
CA LYS A 161 0.38 17.88 22.13
C LYS A 161 1.32 18.04 20.94
N GLN A 162 2.57 18.34 21.24
CA GLN A 162 3.64 18.61 20.27
C GLN A 162 4.90 17.82 20.60
N GLU A 163 5.84 17.78 19.67
CA GLU A 163 7.16 17.16 19.86
C GLU A 163 7.03 15.68 20.29
N LEU A 164 5.98 15.01 19.80
CA LEU A 164 5.75 13.59 20.02
C LEU A 164 6.74 12.72 19.26
N THR A 165 7.08 11.57 19.84
CA THR A 165 7.93 10.57 19.19
C THR A 165 7.11 9.36 18.78
N ILE A 166 7.08 9.08 17.48
CA ILE A 166 6.55 7.83 16.94
C ILE A 166 7.74 6.95 16.56
N THR A 167 7.81 5.77 17.15
CA THR A 167 8.87 4.79 16.88
C THR A 167 8.32 3.70 15.96
N PRO A 168 8.92 3.49 14.78
CA PRO A 168 8.50 2.42 13.88
C PRO A 168 9.07 1.07 14.33
N PRO A 169 8.59 -0.04 13.73
CA PRO A 169 9.27 -1.32 13.80
C PRO A 169 10.73 -1.24 13.31
N ASP A 170 11.60 -2.07 13.89
CA ASP A 170 13.05 -2.07 13.61
C ASP A 170 13.38 -2.22 12.13
N ALA A 171 12.55 -2.94 11.37
CA ALA A 171 12.75 -3.20 9.95
C ALA A 171 12.76 -1.93 9.08
N ILE A 172 12.18 -0.81 9.53
CA ILE A 172 12.07 0.42 8.73
C ILE A 172 12.65 1.65 9.45
N LYS A 173 13.25 1.48 10.65
CA LYS A 173 13.68 2.61 11.48
C LYS A 173 14.71 3.51 10.81
N ASP A 174 15.58 2.92 10.00
CA ASP A 174 16.68 3.60 9.30
C ASP A 174 16.32 3.93 7.84
N ASP A 175 15.09 3.62 7.39
CA ASP A 175 14.65 3.95 6.03
C ASP A 175 14.56 5.47 5.84
N ALA A 176 15.14 5.98 4.76
CA ALA A 176 15.20 7.40 4.48
C ALA A 176 13.80 8.03 4.27
N ARG A 177 12.85 7.27 3.72
CA ARG A 177 11.47 7.72 3.46
C ARG A 177 10.70 7.86 4.77
N TRP A 178 10.89 6.93 5.72
CA TRP A 178 10.36 7.08 7.07
C TRP A 178 11.00 8.27 7.80
N THR A 179 12.32 8.34 7.81
CA THR A 179 13.09 9.40 8.50
C THR A 179 12.71 10.80 8.00
N ALA A 180 12.35 10.94 6.72
CA ALA A 180 11.92 12.21 6.14
C ALA A 180 10.58 12.75 6.69
N ILE A 181 9.73 11.88 7.24
CA ILE A 181 8.38 12.25 7.70
C ILE A 181 8.18 12.16 9.22
N SER A 182 9.07 11.49 9.96
CA SER A 182 8.87 11.18 11.38
C SER A 182 8.56 12.40 12.27
N THR A 183 9.06 13.58 11.91
CA THR A 183 8.83 14.87 12.62
C THR A 183 7.69 15.72 12.04
N LYS A 184 6.89 15.15 11.11
CA LYS A 184 5.81 15.83 10.38
C LYS A 184 4.49 15.07 10.45
N ILE A 185 4.29 14.25 11.47
CA ILE A 185 3.11 13.40 11.61
C ILE A 185 2.10 14.06 12.54
N VAL A 186 0.84 14.05 12.11
CA VAL A 186 -0.31 14.56 12.84
C VAL A 186 -1.22 13.40 13.19
N VAL A 187 -1.40 13.16 14.49
CA VAL A 187 -2.39 12.19 15.00
C VAL A 187 -3.70 12.93 15.19
N VAL A 188 -4.76 12.42 14.57
CA VAL A 188 -6.12 12.97 14.69
C VAL A 188 -7.07 11.95 15.30
N HIS A 189 -8.21 12.44 15.77
CA HIS A 189 -9.30 11.58 16.20
C HIS A 189 -9.87 10.80 15.00
N ALA A 190 -10.18 9.50 15.18
CA ALA A 190 -10.59 8.61 14.08
C ALA A 190 -11.78 9.14 13.25
N ALA A 191 -12.75 9.78 13.92
CA ALA A 191 -13.91 10.40 13.26
C ALA A 191 -13.57 11.50 12.24
N LEU A 192 -12.40 12.14 12.32
CA LEU A 192 -11.97 13.17 11.36
C LEU A 192 -11.22 12.60 10.17
N LEU A 193 -10.57 11.44 10.32
CA LEU A 193 -9.62 10.92 9.33
C LEU A 193 -10.26 10.78 7.94
N ALA A 194 -11.46 10.18 7.87
CA ALA A 194 -12.16 9.99 6.59
C ALA A 194 -12.49 11.31 5.89
N ALA A 195 -12.89 12.34 6.64
CA ALA A 195 -13.20 13.65 6.08
C ALA A 195 -11.94 14.36 5.56
N ILE A 196 -10.85 14.32 6.35
CA ILE A 196 -9.56 14.89 5.98
C ILE A 196 -9.02 14.22 4.71
N VAL A 197 -8.96 12.88 4.70
CA VAL A 197 -8.42 12.12 3.57
C VAL A 197 -9.22 12.36 2.29
N ASN A 198 -10.54 12.17 2.33
CA ASN A 198 -11.36 12.30 1.12
C ASN A 198 -11.42 13.74 0.58
N SER A 199 -11.15 14.75 1.42
CA SER A 199 -11.06 16.16 0.98
C SER A 199 -9.73 16.50 0.29
N ASN A 200 -8.70 15.69 0.51
CA ASN A 200 -7.32 15.96 0.06
C ASN A 200 -6.80 14.92 -0.95
N LEU A 201 -7.68 14.07 -1.50
CA LEU A 201 -7.33 13.16 -2.59
C LEU A 201 -7.03 13.92 -3.87
N GLU A 202 -6.04 13.45 -4.61
CA GLU A 202 -5.66 14.03 -5.89
C GLU A 202 -6.77 13.79 -6.91
N VAL A 203 -7.18 14.85 -7.60
CA VAL A 203 -8.10 14.78 -8.74
C VAL A 203 -7.40 15.36 -9.94
N ARG A 204 -7.35 14.57 -11.02
CA ARG A 204 -6.83 15.03 -12.30
C ARG A 204 -7.91 14.97 -13.35
N THR A 205 -7.86 15.96 -14.23
CA THR A 205 -8.67 16.03 -15.44
C THR A 205 -7.80 15.63 -16.62
N SER A 206 -8.34 14.81 -17.50
CA SER A 206 -7.70 14.42 -18.74
C SER A 206 -8.66 14.67 -19.90
N VAL A 207 -8.08 15.06 -21.03
CA VAL A 207 -8.78 15.30 -22.29
C VAL A 207 -8.16 14.42 -23.38
N LYS A 208 -8.97 13.99 -24.35
CA LYS A 208 -8.45 13.53 -25.64
C LYS A 208 -8.44 14.71 -26.60
N ILE A 209 -7.32 14.92 -27.27
CA ILE A 209 -7.14 16.00 -28.24
C ILE A 209 -7.33 15.43 -29.65
N ASP A 210 -8.15 16.11 -30.43
CA ASP A 210 -8.30 15.88 -31.87
C ASP A 210 -7.00 16.33 -32.57
N PRO A 211 -6.26 15.43 -33.24
CA PRO A 211 -4.97 15.76 -33.85
C PRO A 211 -5.09 16.70 -35.07
N GLU A 212 -6.26 16.76 -35.73
CA GLU A 212 -6.48 17.63 -36.89
C GLU A 212 -6.87 19.05 -36.45
N ARG A 213 -7.69 19.17 -35.40
CA ARG A 213 -8.17 20.46 -34.90
C ARG A 213 -7.29 21.09 -33.83
N GLY A 214 -6.50 20.28 -33.12
CA GLY A 214 -5.74 20.70 -31.92
C GLY A 214 -6.62 21.06 -30.72
N ALA A 215 -7.91 20.74 -30.77
CA ALA A 215 -8.90 21.01 -29.72
C ALA A 215 -9.30 19.71 -29.01
N ALA A 216 -9.97 19.80 -27.85
CA ALA A 216 -10.50 18.63 -27.17
C ALA A 216 -11.62 17.98 -28.01
N GLU A 217 -11.61 16.64 -28.10
CA GLU A 217 -12.73 15.89 -28.68
C GLU A 217 -13.98 16.01 -27.79
N ASP A 218 -15.14 16.21 -28.42
CA ASP A 218 -16.41 16.27 -27.70
C ASP A 218 -16.67 14.98 -26.92
N GLY A 219 -17.02 15.12 -25.63
CA GLY A 219 -17.28 14.00 -24.73
C GLY A 219 -16.04 13.27 -24.19
N ALA A 220 -14.83 13.72 -24.52
CA ALA A 220 -13.59 13.07 -24.09
C ALA A 220 -12.89 13.77 -22.91
N LEU A 221 -13.64 14.53 -22.10
CA LEU A 221 -13.20 15.08 -20.83
C LEU A 221 -13.54 14.10 -19.71
N PHE A 222 -12.53 13.65 -18.96
CA PHE A 222 -12.73 12.73 -17.84
C PHE A 222 -11.87 13.12 -16.65
N THR A 223 -12.46 12.99 -15.47
CA THR A 223 -11.82 13.21 -14.18
C THR A 223 -11.59 11.88 -13.49
N TYR A 224 -10.45 11.78 -12.82
CA TYR A 224 -10.14 10.60 -12.02
C TYR A 224 -9.47 11.01 -10.73
N GLU A 225 -9.75 10.24 -9.70
CA GLU A 225 -9.17 10.39 -8.39
C GLU A 225 -7.95 9.48 -8.25
N ALA A 226 -6.99 9.86 -7.42
CA ALA A 226 -5.84 9.04 -7.11
C ALA A 226 -5.42 9.21 -5.64
N LEU A 227 -4.83 8.16 -5.08
CA LEU A 227 -4.02 8.28 -3.88
C LEU A 227 -2.81 9.16 -4.21
N PRO A 228 -2.56 10.26 -3.48
CA PRO A 228 -1.41 11.11 -3.70
C PRO A 228 -0.10 10.34 -3.47
N ARG A 229 0.98 10.79 -4.12
CA ARG A 229 2.33 10.34 -3.79
C ARG A 229 2.67 10.59 -2.31
N ALA A 230 3.64 9.84 -1.78
CA ALA A 230 4.03 9.84 -0.37
C ALA A 230 2.92 9.41 0.61
N THR A 231 1.87 8.73 0.14
CA THR A 231 0.94 8.00 1.02
C THR A 231 1.57 6.70 1.47
N PHE A 232 1.51 6.41 2.77
CA PHE A 232 1.97 5.15 3.34
C PHE A 232 0.77 4.24 3.59
N LEU A 233 0.94 2.97 3.27
CA LEU A 233 -0.06 1.93 3.50
C LEU A 233 0.59 0.73 4.19
N SER A 234 -0.21 0.00 4.97
CA SER A 234 0.17 -1.27 5.59
C SER A 234 -0.74 -2.40 5.13
N PHE A 235 -0.17 -3.58 4.97
CA PHE A 235 -0.90 -4.82 4.64
C PHE A 235 -0.14 -6.03 5.18
N ASP A 236 -0.82 -7.17 5.18
CA ASP A 236 -0.28 -8.44 5.64
C ASP A 236 -0.18 -9.43 4.49
N VAL A 237 0.92 -10.16 4.44
CA VAL A 237 1.14 -11.32 3.59
C VAL A 237 1.17 -12.55 4.49
N ILE A 238 0.18 -13.43 4.33
CA ILE A 238 0.06 -14.66 5.10
C ILE A 238 0.50 -15.80 4.19
N VAL A 239 1.47 -16.58 4.64
CA VAL A 239 1.95 -17.78 3.94
C VAL A 239 1.52 -19.01 4.74
N ASP A 240 0.60 -19.77 4.17
CA ASP A 240 0.13 -21.06 4.69
C ASP A 240 0.63 -22.17 3.77
N ASP A 241 1.92 -22.51 3.88
CA ASP A 241 2.53 -23.60 3.12
C ASP A 241 2.28 -24.97 3.77
N TYR A 242 1.01 -25.29 4.04
CA TYR A 242 0.59 -26.57 4.63
C TYR A 242 1.06 -27.81 3.85
N ARG A 243 1.43 -27.64 2.59
CA ARG A 243 1.88 -28.70 1.69
C ARG A 243 3.35 -29.02 1.88
N GLY A 244 4.18 -28.03 2.20
CA GLY A 244 5.62 -28.19 2.42
C GLY A 244 6.37 -28.80 1.23
N LYS A 245 5.89 -28.56 0.00
CA LYS A 245 6.41 -29.11 -1.26
C LYS A 245 7.01 -28.05 -2.17
N PHE A 246 7.31 -26.86 -1.65
CA PHE A 246 7.92 -25.81 -2.45
C PHE A 246 9.33 -26.24 -2.90
N ASN A 247 9.52 -26.34 -4.21
CA ASN A 247 10.82 -26.68 -4.80
C ASN A 247 11.68 -25.43 -4.89
N ALA A 248 12.74 -25.37 -4.08
CA ALA A 248 13.70 -24.28 -4.15
C ALA A 248 14.28 -24.15 -5.56
N THR A 249 14.32 -22.92 -6.07
CA THR A 249 14.73 -22.61 -7.44
C THR A 249 15.72 -21.47 -7.47
N ARG A 250 16.57 -21.44 -8.50
CA ARG A 250 17.49 -20.32 -8.79
C ARG A 250 17.22 -19.66 -10.14
N LYS A 251 16.11 -20.03 -10.78
CA LYS A 251 15.79 -19.59 -12.13
C LYS A 251 15.21 -18.17 -12.05
N THR A 252 16.09 -17.19 -11.96
CA THR A 252 15.76 -15.79 -12.23
C THR A 252 16.47 -15.39 -13.52
N THR A 253 15.71 -14.98 -14.54
CA THR A 253 16.28 -14.46 -15.79
C THR A 253 16.81 -13.04 -15.63
N THR A 254 16.58 -12.43 -14.47
CA THR A 254 16.97 -11.05 -14.16
C THR A 254 17.31 -10.95 -12.68
N SER A 255 18.48 -10.40 -12.34
CA SER A 255 18.84 -10.06 -10.97
C SER A 255 18.26 -8.70 -10.60
N ILE A 256 17.48 -8.62 -9.52
CA ILE A 256 17.12 -7.34 -8.90
C ILE A 256 18.21 -7.00 -7.87
N PRO A 257 18.85 -5.81 -7.94
CA PRO A 257 19.77 -5.38 -6.90
C PRO A 257 19.12 -5.44 -5.51
N GLY A 258 19.75 -6.13 -4.57
CA GLY A 258 19.26 -6.28 -3.20
C GLY A 258 18.40 -7.52 -2.94
N TYR A 259 18.05 -8.33 -3.95
CA TYR A 259 17.22 -9.53 -3.77
C TYR A 259 17.95 -10.80 -4.23
N PRO A 260 17.87 -11.92 -3.48
CA PRO A 260 18.48 -13.18 -3.87
C PRO A 260 17.96 -13.67 -5.22
N SER A 261 18.84 -14.20 -6.05
CA SER A 261 18.50 -14.77 -7.36
C SER A 261 17.77 -16.12 -7.30
N GLY A 262 17.55 -16.65 -6.10
CA GLY A 262 16.81 -17.89 -5.88
C GLY A 262 15.73 -17.75 -4.83
N TRP A 263 14.68 -18.54 -5.01
CA TRP A 263 13.55 -18.65 -4.11
C TRP A 263 13.60 -19.99 -3.40
N SER A 264 13.58 -19.96 -2.07
CA SER A 264 13.57 -21.15 -1.22
C SER A 264 12.20 -21.38 -0.59
N THR A 265 11.36 -20.35 -0.55
CA THR A 265 10.02 -20.38 0.04
C THR A 265 9.00 -19.68 -0.87
N PRO A 266 7.70 -19.95 -0.68
CA PRO A 266 6.64 -19.17 -1.33
C PRO A 266 6.71 -17.68 -1.00
N PHE A 267 7.19 -17.32 0.19
CA PHE A 267 7.37 -15.93 0.61
C PHE A 267 8.37 -15.21 -0.30
N ASP A 268 9.52 -15.83 -0.62
CA ASP A 268 10.54 -15.22 -1.50
C ASP A 268 9.96 -14.85 -2.88
N VAL A 269 9.03 -15.67 -3.39
CA VAL A 269 8.34 -15.40 -4.66
C VAL A 269 7.45 -14.17 -4.56
N VAL A 270 6.68 -14.05 -3.47
CA VAL A 270 5.77 -12.91 -3.24
C VAL A 270 6.57 -11.64 -2.99
N ASP A 271 7.59 -11.70 -2.14
CA ASP A 271 8.44 -10.57 -1.83
C ASP A 271 9.14 -10.03 -3.09
N ALA A 272 9.73 -10.91 -3.91
CA ALA A 272 10.33 -10.50 -5.18
C ALA A 272 9.32 -9.82 -6.12
N GLY A 273 8.09 -10.33 -6.19
CA GLY A 273 7.00 -9.74 -6.97
C GLY A 273 6.55 -8.38 -6.46
N LEU A 274 6.37 -8.22 -5.14
CA LEU A 274 5.94 -6.98 -4.51
C LEU A 274 6.99 -5.86 -4.68
N ASN A 275 8.27 -6.18 -4.56
CA ASN A 275 9.34 -5.20 -4.70
C ASN A 275 9.48 -4.64 -6.13
N LEU A 276 9.00 -5.36 -7.14
CA LEU A 276 8.93 -4.83 -8.51
C LEU A 276 7.82 -3.78 -8.74
N ILE A 277 6.88 -3.62 -7.80
CA ILE A 277 5.87 -2.55 -7.87
C ILE A 277 6.54 -1.16 -7.86
N GLU A 278 7.73 -1.03 -7.26
CA GLU A 278 8.51 0.21 -7.27
C GLU A 278 8.85 0.67 -8.70
N TRP A 279 9.04 -0.28 -9.62
CA TRP A 279 9.48 -0.02 -10.99
C TRP A 279 8.36 -0.16 -12.01
N LEU A 280 7.48 -1.14 -11.83
CA LEU A 280 6.46 -1.53 -12.79
C LEU A 280 5.07 -0.98 -12.45
N GLY A 281 4.88 -0.52 -11.21
CA GLY A 281 3.64 0.09 -10.73
C GLY A 281 2.54 -0.91 -10.38
N ILE A 282 1.42 -0.40 -9.89
CA ILE A 282 0.19 -1.14 -9.61
C ILE A 282 -1.03 -0.30 -10.00
N GLY A 283 -2.11 -0.98 -10.41
CA GLY A 283 -3.35 -0.33 -10.77
C GLY A 283 -3.42 0.11 -12.22
N GLY A 284 -4.29 1.09 -12.48
CA GLY A 284 -4.48 1.65 -13.82
C GLY A 284 -3.47 2.73 -14.17
N MET A 285 -3.43 3.09 -15.46
CA MET A 285 -2.72 4.27 -15.98
C MET A 285 -1.18 4.26 -15.80
N GLY A 286 -0.55 3.10 -15.68
CA GLY A 286 0.91 2.99 -15.46
C GLY A 286 1.78 3.77 -16.46
N THR A 287 1.42 3.77 -17.75
CA THR A 287 2.14 4.53 -18.80
C THR A 287 1.94 6.05 -18.73
N ARG A 288 1.08 6.54 -17.82
CA ARG A 288 0.77 7.96 -17.61
C ARG A 288 1.36 8.49 -16.29
N GLY A 289 2.33 7.79 -15.72
CA GLY A 289 3.01 8.18 -14.47
C GLY A 289 2.19 7.90 -13.21
N PHE A 290 1.49 6.77 -13.19
CA PHE A 290 0.74 6.28 -12.03
C PHE A 290 1.29 4.96 -11.53
N GLY A 291 1.02 4.66 -10.26
CA GLY A 291 1.04 3.29 -9.76
C GLY A 291 2.34 2.86 -9.09
N ARG A 292 3.47 3.56 -9.26
CA ARG A 292 4.70 3.15 -8.57
C ARG A 292 4.57 3.32 -7.06
N ALA A 293 4.90 2.28 -6.32
CA ALA A 293 4.93 2.27 -4.86
C ALA A 293 6.10 1.40 -4.39
N ALA A 294 6.81 1.83 -3.37
CA ALA A 294 7.98 1.15 -2.86
C ALA A 294 7.70 0.50 -1.51
N MET A 295 8.18 -0.72 -1.33
CA MET A 295 8.19 -1.37 -0.02
C MET A 295 9.29 -0.73 0.83
N LEU A 296 8.97 -0.35 2.06
CA LEU A 296 9.95 0.13 3.03
C LEU A 296 10.59 -1.02 3.80
N GLY A 297 9.77 -2.04 4.08
CA GLY A 297 10.20 -3.24 4.79
C GLY A 297 9.01 -4.04 5.28
N HIS A 298 9.30 -5.18 5.86
CA HIS A 298 8.33 -6.05 6.50
C HIS A 298 8.91 -6.70 7.75
N TRP A 299 8.05 -7.22 8.61
CA TRP A 299 8.43 -7.99 9.80
C TRP A 299 7.37 -9.03 10.13
N ASP A 300 7.76 -10.02 10.94
CA ASP A 300 6.87 -11.08 11.37
C ASP A 300 5.91 -10.58 12.43
N VAL A 301 4.61 -10.83 12.24
CA VAL A 301 3.59 -10.58 13.25
C VAL A 301 3.41 -11.85 14.05
N ALA A 302 3.67 -11.78 15.36
CA ALA A 302 3.52 -12.92 16.26
C ALA A 302 2.11 -13.52 16.15
N ASN A 303 2.03 -14.85 16.10
CA ASN A 303 0.75 -15.53 15.98
C ASN A 303 -0.13 -15.27 17.21
N VAL A 304 -1.43 -15.05 16.98
CA VAL A 304 -2.44 -14.93 18.05
C VAL A 304 -2.44 -16.16 18.98
N ALA A 305 -1.93 -17.31 18.52
CA ALA A 305 -1.77 -18.53 19.31
C ALA A 305 -0.66 -18.44 20.36
N GLU A 306 0.40 -17.67 20.14
CA GLU A 306 1.52 -17.51 21.08
C GLU A 306 1.23 -16.40 22.11
N ALA A 307 0.45 -15.38 21.74
CA ALA A 307 0.04 -14.29 22.63
C ALA A 307 -0.92 -14.72 23.76
N LYS A 308 -1.42 -15.96 23.76
CA LYS A 308 -2.25 -16.53 24.84
C LYS A 308 -1.51 -17.52 25.75
N GLN A 309 -0.19 -17.68 25.58
CA GLN A 309 0.65 -18.52 26.45
C GLN A 309 1.64 -17.73 27.31
N SER A 310 1.58 -16.39 27.30
CA SER A 310 2.31 -15.51 28.23
C SER A 310 1.45 -15.11 29.42
#